data_AF-A0AAD5QGT3-F1
#
_entry.id   AF-A0AAD5QGT3-F1
#
_cell.length_a   1.000
_cell.length_b   1.000
_cell.length_c   1.000
_cell.angle_alpha   90.00
_cell.angle_beta   90.00
_cell.angle_gamma   90.00
#
_symmetry.space_group_name_H-M   'P 1'
#
loop_
_entity.id
_entity.type
_entity.pdbx_description
1 polymer ?
#
loop_
_entity_poly.entity_id
_entity_poly.type
_entity_poly.pdbx_seq_one_letter_code
_entity_poly.pdbx_strand_id
1 'polypeptide(L)'
;MSLADCKDEQCQNSLNKIYSDLLHLITSFEKGSGSELTVRLRQVESGLEQLRESVRSIPDIQNNEQRQRQRITSLYRQIKLKDELIQSFLHYDVVDGSERVNIKRD
;
A
#
# COMPACT_ATOMS: atom_id res chain seq x y z
N MET A 1 -4.38 7.71 16.58
CA MET A 1 -4.54 6.27 16.30
C MET A 1 -4.46 6.10 14.80
N SER A 2 -3.48 5.35 14.30
CA SER A 2 -3.30 5.18 12.85
C SER A 2 -4.32 4.19 12.28
N LEU A 3 -4.54 4.25 10.96
CA LEU A 3 -5.46 3.33 10.27
C LEU A 3 -4.98 1.87 10.31
N ALA A 4 -3.67 1.66 10.50
CA ALA A 4 -3.07 0.34 10.66
C ALA A 4 -3.35 -0.21 12.07
N ASP A 5 -3.22 0.62 13.11
CA ASP A 5 -3.51 0.24 14.50
C ASP A 5 -4.98 -0.21 14.64
N CYS A 6 -5.89 0.49 13.97
CA CYS A 6 -7.33 0.16 13.96
C CYS A 6 -7.63 -1.21 13.31
N LYS A 7 -6.92 -1.56 12.23
CA LYS A 7 -7.10 -2.85 11.54
C LYS A 7 -6.50 -4.03 12.31
N ASP A 8 -5.38 -3.80 12.99
CA ASP A 8 -4.73 -4.80 13.84
C ASP A 8 -5.60 -5.13 15.05
N GLU A 9 -6.13 -4.11 15.72
CA GLU A 9 -7.11 -4.26 16.82
C GLU A 9 -8.37 -5.00 16.36
N GLN A 10 -8.86 -4.72 15.15
CA GLN A 10 -10.02 -5.41 14.58
C GLN A 10 -9.73 -6.89 14.31
N CYS A 11 -8.53 -7.23 13.82
CA CYS A 11 -8.12 -8.63 13.62
C CYS A 11 -7.96 -9.38 14.95
N GLN A 12 -7.34 -8.75 15.95
CA GLN A 12 -7.24 -9.25 17.33
C GLN A 12 -8.62 -9.55 17.92
N ASN A 13 -9.57 -8.62 17.79
CA ASN A 13 -10.93 -8.80 18.29
C ASN A 13 -11.66 -9.96 17.58
N SER A 14 -11.51 -10.09 16.27
CA SER A 14 -12.05 -11.22 15.50
C SER A 14 -11.44 -12.55 15.95
N LEU A 15 -10.12 -12.61 16.17
CA LEU A 15 -9.45 -13.82 16.67
C LEU A 15 -9.94 -14.22 18.06
N ASN A 16 -10.06 -13.26 18.99
CA ASN A 16 -10.57 -13.50 20.34
C ASN A 16 -12.00 -14.04 20.31
N LYS A 17 -12.84 -13.50 19.42
CA LYS A 17 -14.20 -14.00 19.21
C LYS A 17 -14.22 -15.42 18.67
N ILE A 18 -13.46 -15.72 17.62
CA ILE A 18 -13.34 -17.08 17.05
C ILE A 18 -12.86 -18.07 18.13
N TYR A 19 -11.88 -17.68 18.94
CA TYR A 19 -11.40 -18.50 20.05
C TYR A 19 -12.52 -18.81 21.05
N SER A 20 -13.29 -17.80 21.45
CA SER A 20 -14.45 -17.99 22.34
C SER A 20 -15.50 -18.90 21.72
N ASP A 21 -15.82 -18.71 20.44
CA ASP A 21 -16.81 -19.52 19.71
C ASP A 21 -16.35 -20.99 19.59
N LEU A 22 -15.06 -21.23 19.37
CA LEU A 22 -14.46 -22.57 19.38
C LEU A 22 -14.51 -23.22 20.76
N LEU A 23 -14.23 -22.47 21.84
CA LEU A 23 -14.33 -22.98 23.20
C LEU A 23 -15.78 -23.38 23.54
N HIS A 24 -16.74 -22.55 23.15
CA HIS A 24 -18.16 -22.88 23.30
C HIS A 24 -18.55 -24.10 22.47
N LEU A 25 -18.07 -24.21 21.23
CA LEU A 25 -18.33 -25.38 20.39
C LEU A 25 -17.83 -26.68 21.05
N ILE A 26 -16.58 -26.69 21.52
CA ILE A 26 -15.98 -27.85 22.23
C ILE A 26 -16.82 -28.21 23.46
N THR A 27 -17.26 -27.22 24.23
CA THR A 27 -18.08 -27.45 25.43
C THR A 27 -19.46 -28.03 25.06
N SER A 28 -20.07 -27.53 23.97
CA SER A 28 -21.34 -28.05 23.45
C SER A 28 -21.21 -29.47 22.86
N PHE A 29 -20.01 -29.95 22.52
CA PHE A 29 -19.82 -31.34 22.08
C PHE A 29 -20.04 -32.36 23.20
N GLU A 30 -19.76 -31.98 24.45
CA GLU A 30 -19.90 -32.90 25.59
C GLU A 30 -21.35 -33.02 26.09
N LYS A 31 -22.17 -31.97 25.91
CA LYS A 31 -23.48 -31.83 26.58
C LYS A 31 -24.59 -31.24 25.72
N GLY A 32 -24.28 -30.75 24.53
CA GLY A 32 -25.18 -30.00 23.67
C GLY A 32 -25.99 -30.90 22.72
N SER A 33 -27.08 -30.34 22.20
CA SER A 33 -27.88 -30.99 21.15
C SER A 33 -27.24 -30.82 19.76
N GLY A 34 -27.57 -31.69 18.80
CA GLY A 34 -27.07 -31.56 17.43
C GLY A 34 -27.42 -30.23 16.75
N SER A 35 -28.56 -29.64 17.08
CA SER A 35 -28.95 -28.30 16.60
C SER A 35 -28.09 -27.19 17.21
N GLU A 36 -27.78 -27.28 18.50
CA GLU A 36 -26.87 -26.36 19.18
C GLU A 36 -25.46 -26.42 18.56
N LEU A 37 -24.92 -27.62 18.36
CA LEU A 37 -23.64 -27.83 17.69
C LEU A 37 -23.61 -27.23 16.28
N THR A 38 -24.69 -27.39 15.52
CA THR A 38 -24.82 -26.81 14.18
C THR A 38 -24.80 -25.28 14.24
N VAL A 39 -25.48 -24.66 15.21
CA VAL A 39 -25.46 -23.20 15.40
C VAL A 39 -24.05 -22.72 15.76
N ARG A 40 -23.37 -23.41 16.69
CA ARG A 40 -22.00 -23.08 17.11
C ARG A 40 -21.00 -23.19 15.97
N LEU A 41 -21.09 -24.23 15.15
CA LEU A 41 -20.26 -24.38 13.95
C LEU A 41 -20.44 -23.20 12.99
N ARG A 42 -21.69 -22.81 12.71
CA ARG A 42 -21.97 -21.65 11.84
C ARG A 42 -21.41 -20.34 12.40
N GLN A 43 -21.40 -20.17 13.72
CA GLN A 43 -20.80 -18.99 14.37
C GLN A 43 -19.29 -18.94 14.11
N VAL A 44 -18.60 -20.07 14.29
CA VAL A 44 -17.16 -20.18 13.98
C VAL A 44 -16.89 -19.92 12.50
N GLU A 45 -17.64 -20.52 11.59
CA GLU A 45 -17.51 -20.30 10.13
C GLU A 45 -17.69 -18.83 9.77
N SER A 46 -18.71 -18.18 10.32
CA SER A 46 -18.96 -16.75 10.09
C SER A 46 -17.83 -15.88 10.62
N GLY A 47 -17.28 -16.20 11.80
CA GLY A 47 -16.13 -15.49 12.36
C GLY A 47 -14.88 -15.63 11.47
N LEU A 48 -14.62 -16.83 10.95
CA LEU A 48 -13.50 -17.09 10.04
C LEU A 48 -13.64 -16.32 8.72
N GLU A 49 -14.83 -16.25 8.13
CA GLU A 49 -15.03 -15.49 6.89
C GLU A 49 -14.82 -13.98 7.13
N GLN A 50 -15.34 -13.44 8.25
CA GLN A 50 -15.11 -12.04 8.64
C GLN A 50 -13.62 -11.75 8.83
N LEU A 51 -12.89 -12.63 9.52
CA LEU A 51 -11.44 -12.48 9.68
C LEU A 51 -10.71 -12.50 8.33
N ARG A 52 -11.10 -13.39 7.41
CA ARG A 52 -10.51 -13.46 6.07
C ARG A 52 -10.69 -12.15 5.30
N GLU A 53 -11.87 -11.55 5.36
CA GLU A 53 -12.14 -10.25 4.74
C GLU A 53 -11.33 -9.12 5.39
N SER A 54 -11.27 -9.08 6.73
CA SER A 54 -10.45 -8.11 7.47
C SER A 54 -8.98 -8.19 7.06
N VAL A 55 -8.40 -9.39 7.00
CA VAL A 55 -7.00 -9.60 6.57
C VAL A 55 -6.78 -9.15 5.13
N ARG A 56 -7.69 -9.48 4.21
CA ARG A 56 -7.62 -9.00 2.81
C ARG A 56 -7.71 -7.48 2.69
N SER A 57 -8.36 -6.82 3.64
CA SER A 57 -8.47 -5.36 3.66
C SER A 57 -7.19 -4.67 4.14
N ILE A 58 -6.26 -5.39 4.78
CA ILE A 58 -4.99 -4.83 5.24
C ILE A 58 -4.20 -4.38 4.01
N PRO A 59 -3.86 -3.09 3.89
CA PRO A 59 -3.17 -2.58 2.72
C PRO A 59 -1.79 -3.21 2.62
N ASP A 60 -1.41 -3.60 1.40
CA ASP A 60 -0.07 -4.10 1.11
C ASP A 60 0.92 -2.93 1.09
N ILE A 61 1.39 -2.54 2.28
CA ILE A 61 2.27 -1.40 2.47
C ILE A 61 3.60 -1.63 1.74
N GLN A 62 4.14 -2.85 1.76
CA GLN A 62 5.42 -3.17 1.14
C GLN A 62 5.39 -3.03 -0.38
N ASN A 63 4.38 -3.59 -1.05
CA ASN A 63 4.27 -3.40 -2.51
C ASN A 63 3.97 -1.94 -2.88
N ASN A 64 3.21 -1.22 -2.06
CA ASN A 64 2.96 0.20 -2.30
C ASN A 64 4.24 1.05 -2.14
N GLU A 65 5.03 0.79 -1.11
CA GLU A 65 6.32 1.45 -0.89
C GLU A 65 7.26 1.21 -2.07
N GLN A 66 7.41 -0.04 -2.52
CA GLN A 66 8.26 -0.37 -3.66
C GLN A 66 7.83 0.36 -4.94
N ARG A 67 6.51 0.41 -5.24
CA ARG A 67 5.99 1.18 -6.38
C ARG A 67 6.28 2.67 -6.24
N GLN A 68 6.13 3.23 -5.05
CA GLN A 68 6.44 4.63 -4.80
C GLN A 68 7.93 4.92 -5.01
N ARG A 69 8.83 4.06 -4.49
CA ARG A 69 10.27 4.16 -4.70
C ARG A 69 10.63 4.13 -6.20
N GLN A 70 10.08 3.18 -6.95
CA GLN A 70 10.27 3.10 -8.41
C GLN A 70 9.82 4.38 -9.13
N ARG A 71 8.66 4.93 -8.73
CA ARG A 71 8.14 6.17 -9.30
C ARG A 71 9.03 7.37 -8.99
N ILE A 72 9.54 7.47 -7.77
CA ILE A 72 10.51 8.50 -7.36
C ILE A 72 11.79 8.38 -8.20
N THR A 73 12.37 7.19 -8.35
CA THR A 73 13.56 6.97 -9.20
C THR A 73 13.32 7.39 -10.65
N SER A 74 12.16 7.05 -11.21
CA SER A 74 11.78 7.47 -12.56
C SER A 74 11.68 8.99 -12.69
N LEU A 75 11.09 9.67 -11.70
CA LEU A 75 10.99 11.13 -11.66
C LEU A 75 12.37 11.79 -11.58
N TYR A 76 13.28 11.29 -10.73
CA TYR A 76 14.65 11.79 -10.67
C TYR A 76 15.38 11.64 -12.02
N ARG A 77 15.20 10.51 -12.72
CA ARG A 77 15.76 10.32 -14.06
C ARG A 77 15.21 11.35 -15.05
N GLN A 78 13.91 11.61 -15.03
CA GLN A 78 13.29 12.60 -15.90
C GLN A 78 13.78 14.02 -15.62
N ILE A 79 13.93 14.39 -14.35
CA ILE A 79 14.50 15.68 -13.94
C ILE A 79 15.92 15.82 -14.51
N LYS A 80 16.78 14.82 -14.29
CA LYS A 80 18.15 14.84 -14.83
C LYS A 80 18.18 15.05 -16.35
N LEU A 81 17.36 14.33 -17.10
CA LEU A 81 17.29 14.49 -18.55
C LEU A 81 16.80 15.88 -18.98
N LYS A 82 15.85 16.46 -18.23
CA LYS A 82 15.38 17.83 -18.48
C LYS A 82 16.48 18.85 -18.16
N ASP A 83 17.20 18.66 -17.07
CA ASP A 83 18.32 19.53 -16.69
C ASP A 83 19.43 19.49 -17.76
N GLU A 84 19.80 18.30 -18.23
CA GLU A 84 20.77 18.12 -19.32
C GLU A 84 20.32 18.82 -20.62
N LEU A 85 19.03 18.70 -20.97
CA LEU A 85 18.47 19.38 -22.13
C LEU A 85 18.53 20.92 -21.99
N ILE A 86 18.15 21.45 -20.82
CA ILE A 86 18.24 22.89 -20.55
C ILE A 86 19.68 23.38 -20.69
N GLN A 87 20.64 22.64 -20.13
CA GLN A 87 22.06 22.98 -20.25
C GLN A 87 22.54 22.98 -21.71
N SER A 88 22.02 22.10 -22.56
CA SER A 88 22.37 22.08 -23.98
C SER A 88 21.95 23.34 -24.73
N PHE A 89 20.80 23.94 -24.39
CA PHE A 89 20.34 25.19 -24.98
C PHE A 89 21.15 26.40 -24.48
N LEU A 90 21.48 26.42 -23.19
CA LEU A 90 22.35 27.47 -22.63
C LEU A 90 23.75 27.48 -23.27
N HIS A 91 24.28 26.31 -23.65
CA HIS A 91 25.55 26.22 -24.37
C HIS A 91 25.44 26.77 -25.80
N TYR A 92 24.29 26.59 -26.45
CA TYR A 92 24.05 27.11 -27.81
C TYR A 92 23.96 28.64 -27.84
N ASP A 93 23.26 29.26 -26.88
CA ASP A 93 23.14 30.72 -26.79
C ASP A 93 24.50 31.43 -26.53
N VAL A 94 25.44 30.76 -25.87
CA VAL A 94 26.79 31.30 -25.63
C VAL A 94 27.67 31.22 -26.89
N VAL A 95 27.47 30.21 -27.75
CA VAL A 95 28.31 30.00 -28.94
C VAL A 95 27.86 30.88 -30.12
N ASP A 96 26.56 31.17 -30.27
CA ASP A 96 26.03 32.01 -31.37
C ASP A 96 26.15 33.54 -31.09
N GLY A 97 26.40 33.94 -29.85
CA GLY A 97 26.62 35.36 -29.47
C GLY A 97 28.01 35.92 -29.83
N SER A 98 28.86 35.13 -30.51
CA SER A 98 30.29 35.42 -30.69
C SER A 98 30.68 36.01 -32.06
N GLU A 99 29.76 36.18 -33.02
CA GLU A 99 30.04 36.90 -34.27
C GLU A 99 29.55 38.36 -34.17
N ARG A 100 30.35 39.21 -33.53
CA ARG A 100 30.23 40.67 -33.69
C ARG A 100 30.72 41.05 -35.09
N VAL A 101 29.78 41.23 -36.00
CA VAL A 101 30.02 41.83 -37.32
C VAL A 101 30.59 43.24 -37.11
N ASN A 102 31.88 43.40 -37.38
CA ASN A 102 32.57 44.68 -37.40
C ASN A 102 32.22 45.40 -38.70
N ILE A 103 31.11 46.15 -38.72
CA ILE A 103 30.78 47.04 -39.84
C ILE A 103 31.70 48.26 -39.72
N LYS A 104 32.80 48.24 -40.48
CA LYS A 104 33.57 49.45 -40.79
C LYS A 104 32.64 50.42 -41.53
N ARG A 105 32.46 51.61 -40.97
CA ARG A 105 31.89 52.75 -41.68
C ARG A 105 33.01 53.39 -42.50
N ASP A 106 32.84 53.38 -43.81
CA ASP A 106 33.49 54.32 -44.72
C ASP A 106 32.55 55.50 -44.98
#